data_AF-A0A6H1ZSY4-F1
#
_entry.id   AF-A0A6H1ZSY4-F1
#
_cell.length_a   1.000
_cell.length_b   1.000
_cell.length_c   1.000
_cell.angle_alpha   90.00
_cell.angle_beta   90.00
_cell.angle_gamma   90.00
#
_symmetry.space_group_name_H-M   'P 1'
#
loop_
_entity.id
_entity.type
_entity.pdbx_description
1 polymer ?
#
loop_
_entity_poly.entity_id
_entity_poly.type
_entity_poly.pdbx_seq_one_letter_code
_entity_poly.pdbx_strand_id
1 'polypeptide(L)'
;MEQDKELLIIKEVENKVAEITKFDVTKQQLEEKVEETKQIVATDLSDQTQLALVKRNRIDLREIEISIEKRGKGYRDIFTKANRYIKDKENELLAVTNPEIERLKSIEKEAEELRILEERKLKLPERMKKIESIGDKVETPEEDILSLDDDQFERYYNARLTDKLEQDKLEMEAEKQRLAEEAEEKRLAEQAKLDAERKAIEAEAEEKRLAEQARIDAENARLVAEQKKIDDANAEIARKEKEAKDKDQMAKEAQIEADRVAKLKVEEDERKKKELEAEQARQLALKPDKEKLALYADALVAVKQPELNTEEARNILANTQVLLSKVTKQLRK
;
A
#
# COMPACT_ATOMS: atom_id res chain seq x y z
N MET A 1 100.54 2.10 -11.30
CA MET A 1 101.45 1.76 -12.41
C MET A 1 101.08 2.45 -13.72
N GLU A 2 99.84 2.37 -14.21
CA GLU A 2 99.44 3.06 -15.46
C GLU A 2 99.19 4.56 -15.25
N GLN A 3 98.51 4.92 -14.16
CA GLN A 3 98.33 6.32 -13.73
C GLN A 3 99.66 7.05 -13.48
N ASP A 4 100.68 6.35 -12.96
CA ASP A 4 102.01 6.94 -12.72
C ASP A 4 102.73 7.28 -14.03
N LYS A 5 102.47 6.52 -15.11
CA LYS A 5 103.02 6.78 -16.45
C LYS A 5 102.33 7.95 -17.13
N GLU A 6 100.99 8.03 -17.02
CA GLU A 6 100.23 9.17 -17.54
C GLU A 6 100.66 10.48 -16.87
N LEU A 7 100.86 10.46 -15.55
CA LEU A 7 101.30 11.63 -14.79
C LEU A 7 102.73 12.06 -15.16
N LEU A 8 103.60 11.12 -15.54
CA LEU A 8 104.92 11.41 -16.09
C LEU A 8 104.84 12.07 -17.47
N ILE A 9 103.95 11.58 -18.35
CA ILE A 9 103.72 12.16 -19.69
C ILE A 9 103.14 13.57 -19.57
N ILE A 10 102.19 13.79 -18.66
CA ILE A 10 101.61 15.12 -18.42
C ILE A 10 102.70 16.11 -17.98
N LYS A 11 103.58 15.72 -17.05
CA LYS A 11 104.72 16.55 -16.64
C LYS A 11 105.69 16.83 -17.78
N GLU A 12 105.93 15.87 -18.66
CA GLU A 12 106.76 16.06 -19.85
C GLU A 12 106.12 17.05 -20.84
N VAL A 13 104.80 16.94 -21.07
CA VAL A 13 104.04 17.87 -21.90
C VAL A 13 104.04 19.27 -21.29
N GLU A 14 103.85 19.38 -19.98
CA GLU A 14 103.91 20.65 -19.24
C GLU A 14 105.28 21.32 -19.43
N ASN A 15 106.37 20.56 -19.28
CA ASN A 15 107.72 21.07 -19.51
C ASN A 15 107.93 21.52 -20.96
N LYS A 16 107.47 20.75 -21.95
CA LYS A 16 107.55 21.13 -23.37
C LYS A 16 106.71 22.37 -23.69
N VAL A 17 105.53 22.49 -23.08
CA VAL A 17 104.69 23.69 -23.19
C VAL A 17 105.40 24.89 -22.58
N ALA A 18 106.01 24.74 -21.41
CA ALA A 18 106.80 25.80 -20.78
C ALA A 18 108.00 26.22 -21.65
N GLU A 19 108.65 25.27 -22.33
CA GLU A 19 109.73 25.55 -23.29
C GLU A 19 109.25 26.29 -24.54
N ILE A 20 108.15 25.85 -25.14
CA ILE A 20 107.58 26.45 -26.35
C ILE A 20 107.03 27.85 -26.06
N THR A 21 106.54 28.10 -24.84
CA THR A 21 105.89 29.37 -24.46
C THR A 21 106.85 30.44 -23.90
N LYS A 22 108.18 30.24 -23.95
CA LYS A 22 109.15 31.23 -23.48
C LYS A 22 109.07 32.51 -24.31
N PHE A 23 108.93 33.66 -23.65
CA PHE A 23 109.07 34.97 -24.29
C PHE A 23 110.55 35.33 -24.41
N ASP A 24 110.94 36.00 -25.50
CA ASP A 24 112.35 36.36 -25.73
C ASP A 24 112.85 37.42 -24.74
N VAL A 25 111.92 38.25 -24.22
CA VAL A 25 112.22 39.28 -23.23
C VAL A 25 111.80 38.81 -21.85
N THR A 26 112.75 38.80 -20.93
CA THR A 26 112.49 38.44 -19.52
C THR A 26 111.91 39.63 -18.76
N LYS A 27 111.20 39.35 -17.66
CA LYS A 27 110.68 40.38 -16.76
C LYS A 27 111.78 41.33 -16.29
N GLN A 28 112.96 40.79 -15.97
CA GLN A 28 114.11 41.56 -15.51
C GLN A 28 114.62 42.54 -16.57
N GLN A 29 114.68 42.12 -17.85
CA GLN A 29 115.09 42.99 -18.96
C GLN A 29 114.08 44.12 -19.20
N LEU A 30 112.78 43.84 -19.05
CA LEU A 30 111.74 44.87 -19.12
C LEU A 30 111.87 45.88 -17.98
N GLU A 31 112.07 45.40 -16.75
CA GLU A 31 112.24 46.24 -15.57
C GLU A 31 113.47 47.16 -15.72
N GLU A 32 114.60 46.62 -16.16
CA GLU A 32 115.81 47.41 -16.47
C GLU A 32 115.54 48.48 -17.53
N LYS A 33 114.88 48.11 -18.64
CA LYS A 33 114.53 49.06 -19.70
C LYS A 33 113.60 50.16 -19.20
N VAL A 34 112.65 49.83 -18.33
CA VAL A 34 111.75 50.80 -17.73
C VAL A 34 112.52 51.75 -16.81
N GLU A 35 113.42 51.26 -15.97
CA GLU A 35 114.27 52.12 -15.13
C GLU A 35 115.16 53.05 -15.94
N GLU A 36 115.76 52.58 -17.05
CA GLU A 36 116.50 53.45 -17.99
C GLU A 36 115.62 54.59 -18.51
N THR A 37 114.37 54.28 -18.88
CA THR A 37 113.46 55.30 -19.41
C THR A 37 112.94 56.28 -18.36
N LYS A 38 112.86 55.88 -17.09
CA LYS A 38 112.46 56.77 -15.97
C LYS A 38 113.48 57.88 -15.72
N GLN A 39 114.75 57.65 -16.04
CA GLN A 39 115.81 58.64 -15.88
C GLN A 39 115.74 59.76 -16.93
N ILE A 40 114.94 59.60 -17.99
CA ILE A 40 114.78 60.59 -19.05
C ILE A 40 113.82 61.69 -18.56
N VAL A 41 114.38 62.82 -18.14
CA VAL A 41 113.62 64.02 -17.77
C VAL A 41 113.70 65.04 -18.90
N ALA A 42 112.56 65.36 -19.54
CA ALA A 42 112.48 66.44 -20.51
C ALA A 42 112.28 67.77 -19.76
N THR A 43 113.33 68.59 -19.69
CA THR A 43 113.32 69.89 -18.99
C THR A 43 112.86 71.04 -19.88
N ASP A 44 113.07 70.93 -21.20
CA ASP A 44 112.58 71.89 -22.19
C ASP A 44 111.78 71.16 -23.29
N LEU A 45 110.48 71.40 -23.31
CA LEU A 45 109.55 70.80 -24.28
C LEU A 45 109.68 71.40 -25.69
N SER A 46 110.49 72.45 -25.86
CA SER A 46 110.81 73.04 -27.17
C SER A 46 112.05 72.42 -27.80
N ASP A 47 112.86 71.68 -27.03
CA ASP A 47 114.06 71.00 -27.52
C ASP A 47 113.68 69.72 -28.29
N GLN A 48 113.83 69.79 -29.62
CA GLN A 48 113.53 68.68 -30.53
C GLN A 48 114.37 67.44 -30.24
N THR A 49 115.56 67.58 -29.66
CA THR A 49 116.44 66.44 -29.36
C THR A 49 115.96 65.64 -28.15
N GLN A 50 115.50 66.32 -27.09
CA GLN A 50 114.89 65.67 -25.91
C GLN A 50 113.60 64.95 -26.30
N LEU A 51 112.76 65.58 -27.12
CA LEU A 51 111.53 64.96 -27.62
C LEU A 51 111.81 63.75 -28.52
N ALA A 52 112.86 63.80 -29.35
CA ALA A 52 113.26 62.66 -30.17
C ALA A 52 113.72 61.47 -29.31
N LEU A 53 114.44 61.70 -28.22
CA LEU A 53 114.87 60.67 -27.27
C LEU A 53 113.69 60.01 -26.54
N VAL A 54 112.73 60.81 -26.06
CA VAL A 54 111.49 60.31 -25.44
C VAL A 54 110.68 59.50 -26.45
N LYS A 55 110.53 60.00 -27.68
CA LYS A 55 109.80 59.31 -28.75
C LYS A 55 110.44 57.98 -29.10
N ARG A 56 111.78 57.92 -29.20
CA ARG A 56 112.51 56.68 -29.49
C ARG A 56 112.28 55.63 -28.41
N ASN A 57 112.51 55.97 -27.14
CA ASN A 57 112.31 55.03 -26.04
C ASN A 57 110.86 54.54 -25.92
N ARG A 58 109.88 55.42 -26.19
CA ARG A 58 108.47 55.03 -26.27
C ARG A 58 108.21 54.03 -27.40
N ILE A 59 108.82 54.24 -28.57
CA ILE A 59 108.70 53.31 -29.71
C ILE A 59 109.34 51.97 -29.33
N ASP A 60 110.54 51.96 -28.76
CA ASP A 60 111.23 50.74 -28.35
C ASP A 60 110.40 49.91 -27.34
N LEU A 61 109.83 50.57 -26.30
CA LEU A 61 108.94 49.89 -25.34
C LEU A 61 107.67 49.36 -26.02
N ARG A 62 107.09 50.12 -26.96
CA ARG A 62 105.90 49.68 -27.71
C ARG A 62 106.21 48.53 -28.66
N GLU A 63 107.40 48.49 -29.26
CA GLU A 63 107.83 47.37 -30.10
C GLU A 63 107.99 46.09 -29.28
N ILE A 64 108.56 46.20 -28.07
CA ILE A 64 108.64 45.08 -27.13
C ILE A 64 107.23 44.60 -26.74
N GLU A 65 106.32 45.51 -26.38
CA GLU A 65 104.92 45.18 -26.08
C GLU A 65 104.25 44.44 -27.24
N ILE A 66 104.35 44.96 -28.46
CA ILE A 66 103.80 44.33 -29.67
C ILE A 66 104.40 42.93 -29.90
N SER A 67 105.70 42.74 -29.63
CA SER A 67 106.35 41.43 -29.78
C SER A 67 105.77 40.40 -28.80
N ILE A 68 105.53 40.79 -27.55
CA ILE A 68 104.89 39.97 -26.51
C ILE A 68 103.46 39.63 -26.93
N GLU A 69 102.67 40.62 -27.37
CA GLU A 69 101.30 40.41 -27.83
C GLU A 69 101.23 39.42 -29.01
N LYS A 70 102.07 39.61 -30.03
CA LYS A 70 102.14 38.74 -31.21
C LYS A 70 102.50 37.30 -30.83
N ARG A 71 103.49 37.13 -29.95
CA ARG A 71 103.95 35.82 -29.50
C ARG A 71 102.89 35.12 -28.64
N GLY A 72 102.26 35.86 -27.72
CA GLY A 72 101.14 35.36 -26.92
C GLY A 72 99.94 34.94 -27.77
N LYS A 73 99.62 35.68 -28.84
CA LYS A 73 98.59 35.27 -29.82
C LYS A 73 99.00 33.99 -30.55
N GLY A 74 100.24 33.90 -31.02
CA GLY A 74 100.76 32.70 -31.67
C GLY A 74 100.62 31.43 -30.82
N TYR A 75 100.92 31.51 -29.52
CA TYR A 75 100.72 30.39 -28.60
C TYR A 75 99.26 29.98 -28.47
N ARG A 76 98.34 30.94 -28.28
CA ARG A 76 96.91 30.64 -28.21
C ARG A 76 96.41 29.95 -29.48
N ASP A 77 96.89 30.37 -30.65
CA ASP A 77 96.53 29.75 -31.93
C ASP A 77 97.05 28.31 -32.03
N ILE A 78 98.26 28.02 -31.56
CA ILE A 78 98.83 26.66 -31.51
C ILE A 78 97.98 25.76 -30.60
N PHE A 79 97.66 26.19 -29.38
CA PHE A 79 96.84 25.41 -28.46
C PHE A 79 95.42 25.19 -28.98
N THR A 80 94.84 26.19 -29.64
CA THR A 80 93.53 26.05 -30.27
C THR A 80 93.55 24.99 -31.37
N LYS A 81 94.61 24.94 -32.18
CA LYS A 81 94.78 23.89 -33.20
C LYS A 81 95.00 22.51 -32.58
N ALA A 82 95.82 22.41 -31.54
CA ALA A 82 96.05 21.15 -30.83
C ALA A 82 94.75 20.60 -30.20
N ASN A 83 93.98 21.45 -29.51
CA ASN A 83 92.69 21.06 -28.93
C ASN A 83 91.69 20.62 -30.00
N ARG A 84 91.67 21.30 -31.16
CA ARG A 84 90.84 20.86 -32.30
C ARG A 84 91.25 19.47 -32.77
N TYR A 85 92.55 19.23 -32.96
CA TYR A 85 93.05 17.92 -33.37
C TYR A 85 92.70 16.81 -32.38
N ILE A 86 92.82 17.06 -31.07
CA ILE A 86 92.42 16.11 -30.02
C ILE A 86 90.92 15.79 -30.16
N LYS A 87 90.08 16.82 -30.30
CA LYS A 87 88.64 16.65 -30.47
C LYS A 87 88.28 15.88 -31.75
N ASP A 88 88.98 16.14 -32.86
CA ASP A 88 88.76 15.44 -34.11
C ASP A 88 89.10 13.95 -33.97
N LYS A 89 90.20 13.62 -33.26
CA LYS A 89 90.59 12.24 -32.95
C LYS A 89 89.62 11.56 -31.98
N GLU A 90 89.16 12.26 -30.96
CA GLU A 90 88.11 11.78 -30.06
C GLU A 90 86.84 11.42 -30.85
N ASN A 91 86.38 12.33 -31.73
CA ASN A 91 85.22 12.09 -32.57
C ASN A 91 85.42 10.93 -33.56
N GLU A 92 86.61 10.78 -34.13
CA GLU A 92 86.96 9.65 -35.01
C GLU A 92 86.85 8.32 -34.25
N LEU A 93 87.38 8.25 -33.02
CA LEU A 93 87.27 7.06 -32.18
C LEU A 93 85.83 6.78 -31.76
N LEU A 94 85.08 7.81 -31.37
CA LEU A 94 83.66 7.69 -31.02
C LEU A 94 82.80 7.29 -32.22
N ALA A 95 83.15 7.73 -33.43
CA ALA A 95 82.43 7.33 -34.65
C ALA A 95 82.55 5.84 -34.94
N VAL A 96 83.60 5.17 -34.46
CA VAL A 96 83.75 3.71 -34.57
C VAL A 96 82.92 2.99 -33.50
N THR A 97 82.94 3.48 -32.26
CA THR A 97 82.30 2.77 -31.14
C THR A 97 80.79 3.03 -31.05
N ASN A 98 80.33 4.24 -31.35
CA ASN A 98 78.91 4.62 -31.19
C ASN A 98 77.94 3.76 -32.01
N PRO A 99 78.18 3.48 -33.32
CA PRO A 99 77.27 2.61 -34.08
C PRO A 99 77.18 1.20 -33.51
N GLU A 100 78.28 0.65 -33.00
CA GLU A 100 78.29 -0.69 -32.39
C GLU A 100 77.56 -0.69 -31.05
N ILE A 101 77.72 0.35 -30.22
CA ILE A 101 76.95 0.53 -28.99
C ILE A 101 75.45 0.58 -29.30
N GLU A 102 75.03 1.33 -30.31
CA GLU A 102 73.61 1.42 -30.70
C GLU A 102 73.08 0.09 -31.27
N ARG A 103 73.90 -0.66 -32.03
CA ARG A 103 73.58 -2.02 -32.47
C ARG A 103 73.37 -2.95 -31.28
N LEU A 104 74.29 -2.94 -30.31
CA LEU A 104 74.20 -3.78 -29.11
C LEU A 104 72.98 -3.43 -28.26
N LYS A 105 72.68 -2.14 -28.05
CA LYS A 105 71.45 -1.70 -27.37
C LYS A 105 70.18 -2.20 -28.07
N SER A 106 70.18 -2.20 -29.41
CA SER A 106 69.04 -2.71 -30.19
C SER A 106 68.87 -4.22 -29.97
N ILE A 107 69.96 -4.98 -29.97
CA ILE A 107 69.96 -6.42 -29.68
C ILE A 107 69.50 -6.70 -28.24
N GLU A 108 69.98 -5.94 -27.25
CA GLU A 108 69.56 -6.06 -25.85
C GLU A 108 68.06 -5.82 -25.70
N LYS A 109 67.52 -4.80 -26.40
CA LYS A 109 66.09 -4.49 -26.40
C LYS A 109 65.27 -5.63 -27.03
N GLU A 110 65.68 -6.14 -28.19
CA GLU A 110 65.02 -7.27 -28.85
C GLU A 110 65.06 -8.54 -27.97
N ALA A 111 66.19 -8.81 -27.31
CA ALA A 111 66.31 -9.94 -26.40
C ALA A 111 65.40 -9.81 -25.18
N GLU A 112 65.26 -8.60 -24.62
CA GLU A 112 64.35 -8.33 -23.50
C GLU A 112 62.88 -8.46 -23.94
N GLU A 113 62.52 -7.95 -25.12
CA GLU A 113 61.17 -8.12 -25.68
C GLU A 113 60.83 -9.60 -25.91
N LEU A 114 61.77 -10.40 -26.43
CA LEU A 114 61.61 -11.85 -26.57
C LEU A 114 61.45 -12.54 -25.22
N ARG A 115 62.26 -12.18 -24.22
CA ARG A 115 62.17 -12.71 -22.85
C ARG A 115 60.81 -12.44 -22.22
N ILE A 116 60.32 -11.20 -22.34
CA ILE A 116 58.99 -10.80 -21.88
C ILE A 116 57.91 -11.60 -22.61
N LEU A 117 58.03 -11.76 -23.93
CA LEU A 117 57.06 -12.52 -24.72
C LEU A 117 57.03 -14.00 -24.30
N GLU A 118 58.18 -14.63 -24.05
CA GLU A 118 58.28 -16.00 -23.55
C GLU A 118 57.64 -16.17 -22.17
N GLU A 119 57.91 -15.24 -21.23
CA GLU A 119 57.27 -15.22 -19.92
C GLU A 119 55.73 -15.10 -20.04
N ARG A 120 55.26 -14.24 -20.95
CA ARG A 120 53.81 -14.08 -21.21
C ARG A 120 53.22 -15.34 -21.85
N LYS A 121 53.91 -15.99 -22.79
CA LYS A 121 53.49 -17.27 -23.38
C LYS A 121 53.37 -18.37 -22.31
N LEU A 122 54.27 -18.38 -21.32
CA LEU A 122 54.20 -19.34 -20.22
C LEU A 122 52.95 -19.13 -19.34
N LYS A 123 52.57 -17.87 -19.10
CA LYS A 123 51.37 -17.50 -18.31
C LYS A 123 50.06 -17.57 -19.10
N LEU A 124 50.12 -17.57 -20.44
CA LEU A 124 48.96 -17.53 -21.33
C LEU A 124 47.90 -18.61 -21.02
N PRO A 125 48.26 -19.89 -20.79
CA PRO A 125 47.26 -20.92 -20.49
C PRO A 125 46.48 -20.65 -19.19
N GLU A 126 47.14 -20.11 -18.16
CA GLU A 126 46.49 -19.74 -16.90
C GLU A 126 45.57 -18.53 -17.08
N ARG A 127 46.02 -17.54 -17.85
CA ARG A 127 45.22 -16.36 -18.21
C ARG A 127 43.97 -16.73 -18.99
N MET A 128 44.09 -17.65 -19.96
CA MET A 128 42.95 -18.15 -20.74
C MET A 128 41.94 -18.89 -19.86
N LYS A 129 42.41 -19.78 -18.98
CA LYS A 129 41.54 -20.46 -17.99
C LYS A 129 40.82 -19.46 -17.08
N LYS A 130 41.52 -18.40 -16.67
CA LYS A 130 40.94 -17.36 -15.83
C LYS A 130 39.85 -16.58 -16.57
N ILE A 131 40.07 -16.22 -17.84
CA ILE A 131 39.01 -15.60 -18.68
C ILE A 131 37.82 -16.55 -18.87
N GLU A 132 38.08 -17.82 -19.18
CA GLU A 132 37.03 -18.82 -19.37
C GLU A 132 36.16 -18.99 -18.11
N SER A 133 36.75 -18.82 -16.92
CA SER A 133 36.02 -18.88 -15.65
C SER A 133 34.97 -17.77 -15.45
N ILE A 134 35.00 -16.68 -16.24
CA ILE A 134 33.99 -15.62 -16.20
C ILE A 134 32.65 -16.12 -16.77
N GLY A 135 32.68 -16.95 -17.83
CA GLY A 135 31.47 -17.51 -18.44
C GLY A 135 30.58 -16.51 -19.19
N ASP A 136 31.12 -15.37 -19.65
CA ASP A 136 30.41 -14.31 -20.39
C ASP A 136 30.25 -14.59 -21.91
N LYS A 137 30.74 -15.73 -22.41
CA LYS A 137 30.72 -16.14 -23.83
C LYS A 137 31.47 -15.19 -24.78
N VAL A 138 32.27 -14.26 -24.25
CA VAL A 138 33.08 -13.36 -25.09
C VAL A 138 34.39 -14.07 -25.44
N GLU A 139 34.57 -14.40 -26.71
CA GLU A 139 35.81 -14.95 -27.24
C GLU A 139 36.90 -13.88 -27.23
N THR A 140 38.08 -14.22 -26.71
CA THR A 140 39.26 -13.35 -26.80
C THR A 140 40.38 -14.09 -27.48
N PRO A 141 40.88 -13.57 -28.61
CA PRO A 141 42.06 -14.12 -29.26
C PRO A 141 43.24 -14.22 -28.30
N GLU A 142 43.99 -15.32 -28.38
CA GLU A 142 45.18 -15.52 -27.55
C GLU A 142 46.23 -14.42 -27.78
N GLU A 143 46.32 -13.90 -29.01
CA GLU A 143 47.23 -12.81 -29.39
C GLU A 143 46.95 -11.53 -28.59
N ASP A 144 45.68 -11.21 -28.35
CA ASP A 144 45.30 -10.03 -27.57
C ASP A 144 45.75 -10.18 -26.12
N ILE A 145 45.55 -11.37 -25.52
CA ILE A 145 45.97 -11.66 -24.13
C ILE A 145 47.49 -11.69 -23.98
N LEU A 146 48.19 -12.16 -25.01
CA LEU A 146 49.65 -12.23 -25.03
C LEU A 146 50.29 -10.83 -25.08
N SER A 147 49.60 -9.85 -25.66
CA SER A 147 50.07 -8.46 -25.72
C SER A 147 50.01 -7.73 -24.36
N LEU A 148 49.18 -8.21 -23.43
CA LEU A 148 48.97 -7.59 -22.13
C LEU A 148 50.09 -7.96 -21.14
N ASP A 149 50.60 -6.97 -20.41
CA ASP A 149 51.38 -7.23 -19.20
C ASP A 149 50.47 -7.73 -18.05
N ASP A 150 51.06 -8.06 -16.89
CA ASP A 150 50.32 -8.61 -15.76
C ASP A 150 49.27 -7.62 -15.22
N ASP A 151 49.60 -6.33 -15.11
CA ASP A 151 48.68 -5.30 -14.60
C ASP A 151 47.55 -5.02 -15.58
N GLN A 152 47.86 -4.97 -16.87
CA GLN A 152 46.90 -4.81 -17.95
C GLN A 152 45.93 -6.00 -18.02
N PHE A 153 46.46 -7.22 -17.88
CA PHE A 153 45.63 -8.42 -17.86
C PHE A 153 44.66 -8.43 -16.67
N GLU A 154 45.13 -8.11 -15.47
CA GLU A 154 44.23 -8.07 -14.29
C GLU A 154 43.16 -7.00 -14.43
N ARG A 155 43.49 -5.83 -14.99
CA ARG A 155 42.49 -4.78 -15.29
C ARG A 155 41.45 -5.27 -16.30
N TYR A 156 41.90 -5.90 -17.38
CA TYR A 156 41.02 -6.47 -18.41
C TYR A 156 40.09 -7.54 -17.84
N TYR A 157 40.63 -8.46 -17.06
CA TYR A 157 39.87 -9.52 -16.39
C TYR A 157 38.81 -8.94 -15.44
N ASN A 158 39.19 -8.00 -14.57
CA ASN A 158 38.28 -7.40 -13.60
C ASN A 158 37.16 -6.58 -14.27
N ALA A 159 37.46 -5.90 -15.37
CA ALA A 159 36.45 -5.19 -16.15
C ALA A 159 35.40 -6.17 -16.70
N ARG A 160 35.83 -7.22 -17.40
CA ARG A 160 34.91 -8.26 -17.92
C ARG A 160 34.11 -8.97 -16.84
N LEU A 161 34.74 -9.29 -15.72
CA LEU A 161 34.05 -9.90 -14.59
C LEU A 161 32.95 -8.97 -14.06
N THR A 162 33.23 -7.67 -13.97
CA THR A 162 32.25 -6.68 -13.53
C THR A 162 31.09 -6.59 -14.51
N ASP A 163 31.36 -6.52 -15.81
CA ASP A 163 30.33 -6.47 -16.85
C ASP A 163 29.43 -7.71 -16.82
N LYS A 164 30.01 -8.90 -16.64
CA LYS A 164 29.24 -10.15 -16.49
C LYS A 164 28.35 -10.14 -15.25
N LEU A 165 28.89 -9.70 -14.11
CA LEU A 165 28.11 -9.60 -12.88
C LEU A 165 26.98 -8.58 -12.98
N GLU A 166 27.16 -7.50 -13.73
CA GLU A 166 26.10 -6.52 -14.01
C GLU A 166 25.03 -7.11 -14.93
N GLN A 167 25.43 -7.80 -16.00
CA GLN A 167 24.50 -8.51 -16.88
C GLN A 167 23.68 -9.56 -16.12
N ASP A 168 24.32 -10.38 -15.29
CA ASP A 168 23.64 -11.40 -14.48
C ASP A 168 22.64 -10.78 -13.50
N LYS A 169 22.98 -9.63 -12.89
CA LYS A 169 22.04 -8.89 -12.04
C LYS A 169 20.84 -8.40 -12.82
N LEU A 170 21.05 -7.82 -13.99
CA LEU A 170 19.97 -7.33 -14.84
C LEU A 170 19.06 -8.47 -15.31
N GLU A 171 19.63 -9.62 -15.69
CA GLU A 171 18.87 -10.81 -16.06
C GLU A 171 18.05 -11.34 -14.88
N MET A 172 18.64 -11.45 -13.69
CA MET A 172 17.92 -11.87 -12.48
C MET A 172 16.82 -10.89 -12.06
N GLU A 173 17.07 -9.58 -12.16
CA GLU A 173 16.07 -8.56 -11.85
C GLU A 173 14.91 -8.59 -12.86
N ALA A 174 15.20 -8.75 -14.15
CA ALA A 174 14.19 -8.89 -15.19
C ALA A 174 13.37 -10.18 -15.01
N GLU A 175 14.01 -11.31 -14.68
CA GLU A 175 13.30 -12.57 -14.38
C GLU A 175 12.41 -12.42 -13.14
N LYS A 176 12.91 -11.79 -12.08
CA LYS A 176 12.14 -11.52 -10.86
C LYS A 176 10.95 -10.60 -11.13
N GLN A 177 11.11 -9.58 -11.98
CA GLN A 177 10.02 -8.70 -12.40
C GLN A 177 8.96 -9.48 -13.18
N ARG A 178 9.37 -10.29 -14.17
CA ARG A 178 8.44 -11.14 -14.93
C ARG A 178 7.67 -12.10 -14.02
N LEU A 179 8.33 -12.72 -13.05
CA LEU A 179 7.69 -13.61 -12.09
C LEU A 179 6.69 -12.87 -11.20
N ALA A 180 7.02 -11.64 -10.78
CA ALA A 180 6.13 -10.79 -9.98
C ALA A 180 4.90 -10.33 -10.78
N GLU A 181 5.08 -9.95 -12.05
CA GLU A 181 3.99 -9.59 -12.97
C GLU A 181 3.06 -10.79 -13.22
N GLU A 182 3.61 -11.98 -13.48
CA GLU A 182 2.81 -13.20 -13.68
C GLU A 182 2.04 -13.57 -12.38
N ALA A 183 2.66 -13.40 -11.22
CA ALA A 183 1.99 -13.63 -9.93
C ALA A 183 0.88 -12.61 -9.66
N GLU A 184 1.09 -11.34 -10.01
CA GLU A 184 0.06 -10.30 -9.88
C GLU A 184 -1.11 -10.54 -10.84
N GLU A 185 -0.83 -10.90 -12.10
CA GLU A 185 -1.86 -11.22 -13.10
C GLU A 185 -2.70 -12.42 -12.65
N LYS A 186 -2.07 -13.48 -12.12
CA LYS A 186 -2.80 -14.62 -11.54
C LYS A 186 -3.69 -14.21 -10.37
N ARG A 187 -3.18 -13.35 -9.48
CA ARG A 187 -3.96 -12.84 -8.33
C ARG A 187 -5.15 -11.99 -8.79
N LEU A 188 -4.96 -11.12 -9.78
CA LEU A 188 -6.04 -10.31 -10.36
C LEU A 188 -7.09 -11.20 -11.05
N ALA A 189 -6.66 -12.21 -11.79
CA ALA A 189 -7.57 -13.17 -12.44
C ALA A 189 -8.35 -14.02 -11.42
N GLU A 190 -7.71 -14.46 -10.34
CA GLU A 190 -8.38 -15.17 -9.24
C GLU A 190 -9.38 -14.28 -8.50
N GLN A 191 -9.00 -13.03 -8.21
CA GLN A 191 -9.88 -12.07 -7.57
C GLN A 191 -11.08 -11.72 -8.46
N ALA A 192 -10.87 -11.56 -9.77
CA ALA A 192 -11.97 -11.37 -10.72
C ALA A 192 -12.92 -12.57 -10.78
N LYS A 193 -12.41 -13.81 -10.65
CA LYS A 193 -13.26 -15.02 -10.56
C LYS A 193 -14.07 -15.03 -9.27
N LEU A 194 -13.44 -14.73 -8.13
CA LEU A 194 -14.12 -14.65 -6.84
C LEU A 194 -15.20 -13.57 -6.82
N ASP A 195 -14.93 -12.40 -7.42
CA ASP A 195 -15.91 -11.32 -7.52
C ASP A 195 -17.07 -11.69 -8.46
N ALA A 196 -16.80 -12.39 -9.56
CA ALA A 196 -17.84 -12.91 -10.45
C ALA A 196 -18.70 -13.98 -9.76
N GLU A 197 -18.09 -14.88 -9.01
CA GLU A 197 -18.80 -15.91 -8.22
C GLU A 197 -19.66 -15.27 -7.13
N ARG A 198 -19.14 -14.29 -6.39
CA ARG A 198 -19.91 -13.52 -5.40
C ARG A 198 -21.13 -12.83 -6.02
N LYS A 199 -20.96 -12.18 -7.17
CA LYS A 199 -22.07 -11.54 -7.89
C LYS A 199 -23.11 -12.57 -8.35
N ALA A 200 -22.69 -13.75 -8.80
CA ALA A 200 -23.63 -14.82 -9.17
C ALA A 200 -24.43 -15.33 -7.95
N ILE A 201 -23.77 -15.53 -6.81
CA ILE A 201 -24.42 -15.94 -5.56
C ILE A 201 -25.39 -14.85 -5.07
N GLU A 202 -25.00 -13.58 -5.12
CA GLU A 202 -25.86 -12.46 -4.72
C GLU A 202 -27.09 -12.34 -5.62
N ALA A 203 -26.92 -12.48 -6.94
CA ALA A 203 -28.02 -12.50 -7.89
C ALA A 203 -28.98 -13.68 -7.67
N GLU A 204 -28.46 -14.89 -7.43
CA GLU A 204 -29.30 -16.07 -7.11
C GLU A 204 -30.03 -15.89 -5.78
N ALA A 205 -29.39 -15.31 -4.77
CA ALA A 205 -30.00 -15.01 -3.48
C ALA A 205 -31.11 -13.94 -3.63
N GLU A 206 -30.88 -12.91 -4.44
CA GLU A 206 -31.88 -11.88 -4.73
C GLU A 206 -33.08 -12.46 -5.50
N GLU A 207 -32.83 -13.31 -6.51
CA GLU A 207 -33.89 -14.02 -7.23
C GLU A 207 -34.72 -14.91 -6.30
N LYS A 208 -34.08 -15.67 -5.40
CA LYS A 208 -34.78 -16.47 -4.37
C LYS A 208 -35.58 -15.60 -3.41
N ARG A 209 -35.05 -14.44 -3.00
CA ARG A 209 -35.79 -13.50 -2.13
C ARG A 209 -37.00 -12.92 -2.84
N LEU A 210 -36.88 -12.55 -4.11
CA LEU A 210 -38.00 -12.05 -4.91
C LEU A 210 -39.05 -13.15 -5.12
N ALA A 211 -38.63 -14.39 -5.39
CA ALA A 211 -39.53 -15.53 -5.53
C ALA A 211 -40.26 -15.86 -4.21
N GLU A 212 -39.55 -15.86 -3.08
CA GLU A 212 -40.16 -16.09 -1.76
C GLU A 212 -41.09 -14.94 -1.36
N GLN A 213 -40.70 -13.68 -1.63
CA GLN A 213 -41.57 -12.54 -1.38
C GLN A 213 -42.85 -12.63 -2.22
N ALA A 214 -42.74 -12.98 -3.51
CA ALA A 214 -43.90 -13.21 -4.35
C ALA A 214 -44.79 -14.35 -3.84
N ARG A 215 -44.19 -15.41 -3.25
CA ARG A 215 -44.93 -16.51 -2.63
C ARG A 215 -45.66 -16.07 -1.36
N ILE A 216 -44.98 -15.32 -0.49
CA ILE A 216 -45.56 -14.74 0.74
C ILE A 216 -46.69 -13.78 0.38
N ASP A 217 -46.51 -12.92 -0.62
CA ASP A 217 -47.55 -11.99 -1.07
C ASP A 217 -48.76 -12.74 -1.67
N ALA A 218 -48.53 -13.82 -2.41
CA ALA A 218 -49.60 -14.69 -2.91
C ALA A 218 -50.33 -15.46 -1.79
N GLU A 219 -49.60 -15.91 -0.76
CA GLU A 219 -50.17 -16.58 0.41
C GLU A 219 -50.96 -15.59 1.27
N ASN A 220 -50.43 -14.40 1.52
CA ASN A 220 -51.15 -13.32 2.20
C ASN A 220 -52.39 -12.90 1.43
N ALA A 221 -52.34 -12.80 0.10
CA ALA A 221 -53.53 -12.53 -0.72
C ALA A 221 -54.59 -13.64 -0.60
N ARG A 222 -54.17 -14.91 -0.49
CA ARG A 222 -55.08 -16.04 -0.23
C ARG A 222 -55.68 -15.97 1.17
N LEU A 223 -54.87 -15.70 2.20
CA LEU A 223 -55.31 -15.56 3.58
C LEU A 223 -56.27 -14.39 3.74
N VAL A 224 -56.01 -13.25 3.09
CA VAL A 224 -56.94 -12.10 3.08
C VAL A 224 -58.24 -12.45 2.37
N ALA A 225 -58.18 -13.18 1.25
CA ALA A 225 -59.39 -13.63 0.55
C ALA A 225 -60.19 -14.68 1.35
N GLU A 226 -59.51 -15.55 2.09
CA GLU A 226 -60.13 -16.55 2.97
C GLU A 226 -60.72 -15.88 4.21
N GLN A 227 -59.99 -14.96 4.85
CA GLN A 227 -60.48 -14.17 5.96
C GLN A 227 -61.70 -13.35 5.55
N LYS A 228 -61.70 -12.75 4.36
CA LYS A 228 -62.86 -12.05 3.83
C LYS A 228 -64.06 -12.97 3.64
N LYS A 229 -63.87 -14.21 3.17
CA LYS A 229 -64.94 -15.22 3.09
C LYS A 229 -65.46 -15.63 4.46
N ILE A 230 -64.57 -15.76 5.45
CA ILE A 230 -64.92 -16.08 6.83
C ILE A 230 -65.69 -14.90 7.45
N ASP A 231 -65.26 -13.67 7.22
CA ASP A 231 -65.93 -12.46 7.71
C ASP A 231 -67.29 -12.26 7.04
N ASP A 232 -67.41 -12.51 5.74
CA ASP A 232 -68.67 -12.49 5.00
C ASP A 232 -69.63 -13.60 5.51
N ALA A 233 -69.11 -14.81 5.76
CA ALA A 233 -69.89 -15.91 6.33
C ALA A 233 -70.32 -15.62 7.78
N ASN A 234 -69.43 -15.05 8.60
CA ASN A 234 -69.74 -14.64 9.97
C ASN A 234 -70.72 -13.47 10.00
N ALA A 235 -70.66 -12.55 9.05
CA ALA A 235 -71.65 -11.48 8.90
C ALA A 235 -73.02 -12.05 8.50
N GLU A 236 -73.06 -13.09 7.67
CA GLU A 236 -74.30 -13.80 7.33
C GLU A 236 -74.86 -14.59 8.53
N ILE A 237 -73.99 -15.26 9.29
CA ILE A 237 -74.37 -15.94 10.54
C ILE A 237 -74.87 -14.93 11.57
N ALA A 238 -74.18 -13.81 11.76
CA ALA A 238 -74.60 -12.74 12.67
C ALA A 238 -75.92 -12.09 12.25
N ARG A 239 -76.18 -11.94 10.93
CA ARG A 239 -77.50 -11.51 10.43
C ARG A 239 -78.59 -12.54 10.74
N LYS A 240 -78.33 -13.84 10.53
CA LYS A 240 -79.27 -14.91 10.86
C LYS A 240 -79.50 -15.04 12.37
N GLU A 241 -78.48 -14.86 13.19
CA GLU A 241 -78.61 -14.83 14.65
C GLU A 241 -79.35 -13.58 15.14
N LYS A 242 -79.15 -12.42 14.51
CA LYS A 242 -79.91 -11.21 14.83
C LYS A 242 -81.38 -11.37 14.44
N GLU A 243 -81.68 -11.90 13.25
CA GLU A 243 -83.06 -12.24 12.87
C GLU A 243 -83.68 -13.31 13.78
N ALA A 244 -82.90 -14.30 14.24
CA ALA A 244 -83.37 -15.30 15.18
C ALA A 244 -83.62 -14.70 16.57
N LYS A 245 -82.75 -13.80 17.05
CA LYS A 245 -82.93 -13.06 18.31
C LYS A 245 -84.09 -12.09 18.24
N ASP A 246 -84.28 -11.40 17.11
CA ASP A 246 -85.42 -10.49 16.91
C ASP A 246 -86.73 -11.30 16.84
N LYS A 247 -86.73 -12.50 16.23
CA LYS A 247 -87.87 -13.43 16.27
C LYS A 247 -88.12 -14.01 17.66
N ASP A 248 -87.06 -14.34 18.42
CA ASP A 248 -87.19 -14.85 19.79
C ASP A 248 -87.59 -13.76 20.79
N GLN A 249 -87.17 -12.50 20.56
CA GLN A 249 -87.65 -11.33 21.31
C GLN A 249 -89.10 -11.01 20.96
N MET A 250 -89.51 -11.06 19.69
CA MET A 250 -90.91 -10.94 19.30
C MET A 250 -91.77 -12.09 19.86
N ALA A 251 -91.24 -13.32 19.93
CA ALA A 251 -91.92 -14.45 20.55
C ALA A 251 -92.03 -14.27 22.07
N LYS A 252 -90.98 -13.81 22.75
CA LYS A 252 -90.99 -13.53 24.19
C LYS A 252 -91.86 -12.33 24.54
N GLU A 253 -91.88 -11.27 23.74
CA GLU A 253 -92.80 -10.14 23.92
C GLU A 253 -94.25 -10.54 23.65
N ALA A 254 -94.52 -11.37 22.64
CA ALA A 254 -95.85 -11.93 22.42
C ALA A 254 -96.29 -12.88 23.56
N GLN A 255 -95.35 -13.61 24.17
CA GLN A 255 -95.62 -14.51 25.28
C GLN A 255 -95.79 -13.75 26.61
N ILE A 256 -95.02 -12.68 26.83
CA ILE A 256 -95.17 -11.76 27.96
C ILE A 256 -96.48 -10.96 27.85
N GLU A 257 -96.87 -10.52 26.65
CA GLU A 257 -98.15 -9.83 26.45
C GLU A 257 -99.34 -10.80 26.55
N ALA A 258 -99.21 -12.05 26.09
CA ALA A 258 -100.21 -13.09 26.34
C ALA A 258 -100.35 -13.42 27.83
N ASP A 259 -99.25 -13.49 28.59
CA ASP A 259 -99.25 -13.70 30.04
C ASP A 259 -99.78 -12.48 30.81
N ARG A 260 -99.55 -11.27 30.29
CA ARG A 260 -100.07 -10.01 30.86
C ARG A 260 -101.56 -9.84 30.61
N VAL A 261 -102.06 -10.21 29.42
CA VAL A 261 -103.49 -10.26 29.11
C VAL A 261 -104.19 -11.40 29.87
N ALA A 262 -103.52 -12.53 30.10
CA ALA A 262 -104.05 -13.61 30.94
C ALA A 262 -104.10 -13.23 32.43
N LYS A 263 -103.04 -12.61 32.98
CA LYS A 263 -103.04 -12.10 34.37
C LYS A 263 -104.04 -10.97 34.60
N LEU A 264 -104.20 -10.05 33.65
CA LEU A 264 -105.21 -8.99 33.75
C LEU A 264 -106.65 -9.52 33.67
N LYS A 265 -106.92 -10.57 32.89
CA LYS A 265 -108.23 -11.24 32.89
C LYS A 265 -108.50 -12.02 34.18
N VAL A 266 -107.48 -12.68 34.75
CA VAL A 266 -107.61 -13.37 36.04
C VAL A 266 -107.79 -12.38 37.21
N GLU A 267 -107.10 -11.22 37.20
CA GLU A 267 -107.30 -10.17 38.21
C GLU A 267 -108.63 -9.40 38.05
N GLU A 268 -109.13 -9.18 36.83
CA GLU A 268 -110.47 -8.60 36.63
C GLU A 268 -111.60 -9.55 37.06
N ASP A 269 -111.46 -10.86 36.76
CA ASP A 269 -112.45 -11.86 37.15
C ASP A 269 -112.43 -12.12 38.67
N GLU A 270 -111.26 -12.05 39.33
CA GLU A 270 -111.18 -12.11 40.79
C GLU A 270 -111.68 -10.82 41.49
N ARG A 271 -111.49 -9.63 40.91
CA ARG A 271 -112.07 -8.39 41.46
C ARG A 271 -113.58 -8.35 41.32
N LYS A 272 -114.14 -8.77 40.17
CA LYS A 272 -115.61 -8.80 39.96
C LYS A 272 -116.29 -9.85 40.84
N LYS A 273 -115.63 -10.97 41.14
CA LYS A 273 -116.16 -12.00 42.04
C LYS A 273 -116.09 -11.60 43.52
N LYS A 274 -115.02 -10.91 43.95
CA LYS A 274 -114.91 -10.39 45.33
C LYS A 274 -115.79 -9.17 45.62
N GLU A 275 -116.09 -8.33 44.63
CA GLU A 275 -117.05 -7.22 44.81
C GLU A 275 -118.50 -7.72 44.95
N LEU A 276 -118.92 -8.71 44.14
CA LEU A 276 -120.27 -9.28 44.24
C LEU A 276 -120.51 -10.06 45.54
N GLU A 277 -119.52 -10.80 46.04
CA GLU A 277 -119.65 -11.56 47.29
C GLU A 277 -119.56 -10.66 48.54
N ALA A 278 -118.78 -9.57 48.50
CA ALA A 278 -118.69 -8.62 49.62
C ALA A 278 -119.93 -7.72 49.75
N GLU A 279 -120.62 -7.41 48.65
CA GLU A 279 -121.83 -6.59 48.66
C GLU A 279 -123.09 -7.39 49.07
N GLN A 280 -123.16 -8.68 48.69
CA GLN A 280 -124.23 -9.58 49.15
C GLN A 280 -124.09 -9.97 50.64
N ALA A 281 -122.86 -10.06 51.16
CA ALA A 281 -122.62 -10.34 52.58
C ALA A 281 -122.92 -9.13 53.50
N ARG A 282 -122.82 -7.89 53.00
CA ARG A 282 -123.12 -6.68 53.79
C ARG A 282 -124.62 -6.37 53.91
N GLN A 283 -125.45 -6.74 52.92
CA GLN A 283 -126.90 -6.50 52.99
C GLN A 283 -127.68 -7.52 53.86
N LEU A 284 -127.11 -8.69 54.14
CA LEU A 284 -127.70 -9.69 55.05
C LEU A 284 -127.40 -9.43 56.54
N ALA A 285 -126.39 -8.60 56.85
CA ALA A 285 -125.93 -8.36 58.22
C ALA A 285 -126.62 -7.16 58.93
N LEU A 286 -127.43 -6.36 58.23
CA LEU A 286 -128.05 -5.13 58.75
C LEU A 286 -129.59 -5.13 58.77
N LYS A 287 -130.22 -6.31 58.61
CA LYS A 287 -131.68 -6.48 58.70
C LYS A 287 -132.11 -7.11 60.03
N PRO A 288 -133.14 -6.56 60.72
CA PRO A 288 -133.62 -7.01 62.03
C PRO A 288 -134.20 -8.43 61.97
N ASP A 289 -134.04 -9.20 63.06
CA ASP A 289 -134.23 -10.67 63.12
C ASP A 289 -135.54 -11.21 62.53
N LYS A 290 -136.58 -10.39 62.46
CA LYS A 290 -137.88 -10.75 61.86
C LYS A 290 -137.81 -11.11 60.37
N GLU A 291 -136.87 -10.54 59.60
CA GLU A 291 -136.71 -10.87 58.18
C GLU A 291 -135.86 -12.15 57.97
N LYS A 292 -134.92 -12.44 58.87
CA LYS A 292 -134.13 -13.69 58.84
C LYS A 292 -135.03 -14.91 59.09
N LEU A 293 -136.03 -14.77 59.97
CA LEU A 293 -137.02 -15.80 60.24
C LEU A 293 -137.95 -16.05 59.04
N ALA A 294 -138.25 -15.03 58.23
CA ALA A 294 -139.06 -15.19 57.02
C ALA A 294 -138.33 -15.97 55.91
N LEU A 295 -137.04 -15.69 55.68
CA LEU A 295 -136.22 -16.44 54.72
C LEU A 295 -136.02 -17.90 55.15
N TYR A 296 -135.84 -18.16 56.44
CA TYR A 296 -135.77 -19.53 56.97
C TYR A 296 -137.11 -20.27 56.83
N ALA A 297 -138.23 -19.57 57.02
CA ALA A 297 -139.55 -20.14 56.82
C ALA A 297 -139.79 -20.57 55.35
N ASP A 298 -139.29 -19.81 54.37
CA ASP A 298 -139.43 -20.17 52.95
C ASP A 298 -138.53 -21.36 52.56
N ALA A 299 -137.32 -21.43 53.12
CA ALA A 299 -136.43 -22.58 52.91
C ALA A 299 -137.02 -23.90 53.43
N LEU A 300 -137.73 -23.87 54.56
CA LEU A 300 -138.39 -25.06 55.12
C LEU A 300 -139.55 -25.57 54.25
N VAL A 301 -140.22 -24.70 53.49
CA VAL A 301 -141.32 -25.09 52.58
C VAL A 301 -140.79 -25.68 51.27
N ALA A 302 -139.61 -25.25 50.82
CA ALA A 302 -139.01 -25.68 49.55
C ALA A 302 -138.42 -27.10 49.60
N VAL A 303 -138.33 -27.75 50.76
CA VAL A 303 -137.76 -29.11 50.90
C VAL A 303 -138.75 -30.15 50.34
N LYS A 304 -138.45 -30.64 49.14
CA LYS A 304 -139.17 -31.74 48.47
C LYS A 304 -139.12 -33.02 49.33
N GLN A 305 -140.29 -33.55 49.70
CA GLN A 305 -140.44 -34.68 50.62
C GLN A 305 -140.46 -36.04 49.90
N PRO A 306 -139.96 -37.12 50.52
CA PRO A 306 -139.96 -38.46 49.93
C PRO A 306 -141.34 -39.14 50.02
N GLU A 307 -141.75 -39.84 48.95
CA GLU A 307 -143.01 -40.58 48.91
C GLU A 307 -142.90 -41.91 49.68
N LEU A 308 -143.77 -42.12 50.69
CA LEU A 308 -143.77 -43.29 51.57
C LEU A 308 -145.08 -44.09 51.48
N ASN A 309 -144.98 -45.39 51.28
CA ASN A 309 -146.12 -46.24 50.92
C ASN A 309 -146.91 -46.83 52.11
N THR A 310 -146.35 -46.86 53.33
CA THR A 310 -147.00 -47.44 54.53
C THR A 310 -147.84 -46.42 55.31
N GLU A 311 -148.97 -46.87 55.86
CA GLU A 311 -149.94 -45.96 56.52
C GLU A 311 -149.40 -45.27 57.77
N GLU A 312 -148.66 -45.97 58.64
CA GLU A 312 -148.02 -45.36 59.82
C GLU A 312 -147.08 -44.20 59.42
N ALA A 313 -146.28 -44.42 58.38
CA ALA A 313 -145.33 -43.42 57.89
C ALA A 313 -146.05 -42.22 57.25
N ARG A 314 -147.14 -42.42 56.51
CA ARG A 314 -147.95 -41.31 55.99
C ARG A 314 -148.59 -40.49 57.11
N ASN A 315 -149.06 -41.13 58.18
CA ASN A 315 -149.60 -40.40 59.33
C ASN A 315 -148.53 -39.60 60.08
N ILE A 316 -147.31 -40.14 60.25
CA ILE A 316 -146.19 -39.39 60.83
C ILE A 316 -145.83 -38.19 59.95
N LEU A 317 -145.77 -38.39 58.64
CA LEU A 317 -145.39 -37.36 57.66
C LEU A 317 -146.47 -36.26 57.59
N ALA A 318 -147.75 -36.63 57.62
CA ALA A 318 -148.86 -35.68 57.73
C ALA A 318 -148.81 -34.88 59.05
N ASN A 319 -148.54 -35.54 60.19
CA ASN A 319 -148.41 -34.87 61.49
C ASN A 319 -147.19 -33.93 61.55
N THR A 320 -146.06 -34.32 60.97
CA THR A 320 -144.88 -33.45 60.87
C THR A 320 -145.14 -32.27 59.94
N GLN A 321 -145.91 -32.44 58.86
CA GLN A 321 -146.30 -31.35 57.98
C GLN A 321 -147.20 -30.33 58.69
N VAL A 322 -148.14 -30.79 59.52
CA VAL A 322 -148.96 -29.90 60.35
C VAL A 322 -148.08 -29.14 61.37
N LEU A 323 -147.11 -29.81 62.02
CA LEU A 323 -146.17 -29.17 62.94
C LEU A 323 -145.27 -28.14 62.25
N LEU A 324 -144.67 -28.48 61.10
CA LEU A 324 -143.86 -27.56 60.29
C LEU A 324 -144.67 -26.35 59.81
N SER A 325 -145.94 -26.55 59.43
CA SER A 325 -146.84 -25.45 59.05
C SER A 325 -147.17 -24.53 60.23
N LYS A 326 -147.32 -25.06 61.46
CA LYS A 326 -147.52 -24.24 62.68
C LYS A 326 -146.29 -23.40 63.00
N VAL A 327 -145.08 -23.98 62.88
CA VAL A 327 -143.81 -23.28 63.12
C VAL A 327 -143.60 -22.17 62.10
N THR A 328 -143.77 -22.45 60.80
CA THR A 328 -143.70 -21.42 59.75
C THR A 328 -144.72 -20.30 59.94
N LYS A 329 -145.91 -20.59 60.47
CA LYS A 329 -146.92 -19.56 60.80
C LYS A 329 -146.53 -18.71 62.03
N GLN A 330 -145.85 -19.29 63.02
CA GLN A 330 -145.32 -18.55 64.18
C GLN A 330 -144.14 -17.66 63.80
N LEU A 331 -143.25 -18.13 62.91
CA LEU A 331 -142.08 -17.37 62.46
C LEU A 331 -142.42 -16.16 61.57
N ARG A 332 -143.62 -16.13 60.96
CA ARG A 332 -144.10 -15.02 60.12
C ARG A 332 -144.90 -13.94 60.86
N LYS A 333 -145.23 -14.14 62.15
CA LYS A 333 -145.90 -13.12 62.99
C LYS A 333 -144.90 -12.13 63.56
#